data_AF-A0A936X0U4-F1
#
_entry.id   AF-A0A936X0U4-F1
#
_cell.length_a   1.000
_cell.length_b   1.000
_cell.length_c   1.000
_cell.angle_alpha   90.00
_cell.angle_beta   90.00
_cell.angle_gamma   90.00
#
_symmetry.space_group_name_H-M   'P 1'
#
loop_
_entity.id
_entity.type
_entity.pdbx_description
1 polymer ?
#
loop_
_entity_poly.entity_id
_entity_poly.type
_entity_poly.pdbx_seq_one_letter_code
_entity_poly.pdbx_strand_id
1 'polypeptide(L)'
;MNKILTLPTWQVFLLFIIPVFIPTSNIVGLLLTLACMIFTTFCVYFLGNSLFQKLPAAHDLKINRFHFNLLFPLFYLVIVYIIFEGGYEINQDNFKDFGWMAWVIIPLHLFAMYCIFYTIWFIAKCIATVENKKVVVFENYAGYFFLLWFFPIGIWIVHPKIRKIFSDDIED
;
A
#
# COMPACT_ATOMS: atom_id res chain seq x y z
N MET A 1 -17.44 3.27 -8.94
CA MET A 1 -16.02 3.02 -8.63
C MET A 1 -15.81 1.81 -7.71
N ASN A 2 -16.84 1.38 -6.96
CA ASN A 2 -16.85 0.13 -6.18
C ASN A 2 -16.50 -1.13 -6.99
N LYS A 3 -16.68 -1.09 -8.33
CA LYS A 3 -16.37 -2.20 -9.24
C LYS A 3 -14.94 -2.74 -9.12
N ILE A 4 -13.94 -1.90 -8.79
CA ILE A 4 -12.55 -2.36 -8.61
C ILE A 4 -12.41 -3.22 -7.34
N LEU A 5 -13.12 -2.86 -6.27
CA LEU A 5 -13.09 -3.57 -4.99
C LEU A 5 -13.90 -4.88 -5.02
N THR A 6 -14.78 -5.02 -6.01
CA THR A 6 -15.62 -6.21 -6.20
C THR A 6 -15.10 -7.14 -7.30
N LEU A 7 -13.93 -6.88 -7.88
CA LEU A 7 -13.33 -7.75 -8.88
C LEU A 7 -13.09 -9.17 -8.32
N PRO A 8 -13.03 -10.20 -9.17
CA PRO A 8 -12.50 -11.49 -8.77
C PRO A 8 -11.08 -11.37 -8.21
N THR A 9 -10.81 -12.04 -7.10
CA THR A 9 -9.51 -11.99 -6.41
C THR A 9 -8.32 -12.32 -7.32
N TRP A 10 -8.50 -13.24 -8.27
CA TRP A 10 -7.46 -13.60 -9.22
C TRP A 10 -7.14 -12.47 -10.21
N GLN A 11 -8.12 -11.65 -10.60
CA GLN A 11 -7.88 -10.48 -11.46
C GLN A 11 -7.06 -9.43 -10.73
N VAL A 12 -7.39 -9.19 -9.46
CA VAL A 12 -6.64 -8.26 -8.61
C VAL A 12 -5.22 -8.76 -8.37
N PHE A 13 -5.05 -10.06 -8.11
CA PHE A 13 -3.73 -10.67 -8.01
C PHE A 13 -2.88 -10.43 -9.28
N LEU A 14 -3.41 -10.76 -10.46
CA LEU A 14 -2.69 -10.57 -11.72
C LEU A 14 -2.37 -9.09 -12.01
N LEU A 15 -3.29 -8.19 -11.70
CA LEU A 15 -3.13 -6.75 -11.89
C LEU A 15 -1.91 -6.19 -11.15
N PHE A 16 -1.63 -6.70 -9.94
CA PHE A 16 -0.48 -6.28 -9.15
C PHE A 16 0.78 -7.10 -9.45
N ILE A 17 0.66 -8.36 -9.87
CA ILE A 17 1.80 -9.27 -10.04
C ILE A 17 2.43 -9.19 -11.42
N ILE A 18 1.63 -9.06 -12.49
CA ILE A 18 2.16 -9.02 -13.87
C ILE A 18 3.18 -7.88 -14.06
N PRO A 19 2.93 -6.64 -13.58
CA PRO A 19 3.87 -5.55 -13.81
C PRO A 19 5.25 -5.74 -13.16
N VAL A 20 5.34 -6.56 -12.11
CA VAL A 20 6.60 -6.83 -11.39
C VAL A 20 7.60 -7.58 -12.28
N PHE A 21 7.13 -8.37 -13.25
CA PHE A 21 7.98 -9.16 -14.13
C PHE A 21 8.47 -8.40 -15.37
N ILE A 22 8.08 -7.13 -15.54
CA ILE A 22 8.45 -6.34 -16.71
C ILE A 22 9.80 -5.66 -16.46
N PRO A 23 10.83 -5.88 -17.31
CA PRO A 23 12.14 -5.29 -17.12
C PRO A 23 12.10 -3.76 -17.12
N THR A 24 12.83 -3.15 -16.20
CA THR A 24 12.90 -1.68 -16.02
C THR A 24 14.03 -1.01 -16.80
N SER A 25 14.84 -1.78 -17.56
CA SER A 25 16.05 -1.31 -18.23
C SER A 25 15.80 -0.31 -19.36
N ASN A 26 14.58 -0.22 -19.88
CA ASN A 26 14.21 0.65 -20.99
C ASN A 26 13.20 1.70 -20.52
N ILE A 27 13.13 2.84 -21.22
CA ILE A 27 12.21 3.96 -20.88
C ILE A 27 10.74 3.51 -20.71
N VAL A 28 10.30 2.51 -21.49
CA VAL A 28 8.96 1.94 -21.39
C VAL A 28 8.76 1.23 -20.05
N GLY A 29 9.75 0.45 -19.61
CA GLY A 29 9.72 -0.22 -18.30
C GLY A 29 9.70 0.79 -17.17
N LEU A 30 10.51 1.85 -17.26
CA LEU A 30 10.51 2.95 -16.29
C LEU A 30 9.14 3.63 -16.17
N LEU A 31 8.53 4.02 -17.30
CA LEU A 31 7.21 4.67 -17.30
C LEU A 31 6.13 3.74 -16.73
N LEU A 32 6.22 2.45 -17.04
CA LEU A 32 5.28 1.45 -16.52
C LEU A 32 5.42 1.29 -15.00
N THR A 33 6.64 1.20 -14.46
CA THR A 33 6.88 1.13 -13.01
C THR A 33 6.29 2.35 -12.30
N LEU A 34 6.51 3.55 -12.82
CA LEU A 34 5.93 4.78 -12.26
C LEU A 34 4.40 4.75 -12.32
N ALA A 35 3.83 4.33 -13.45
CA ALA A 35 2.38 4.17 -13.59
C ALA A 35 1.83 3.15 -12.57
N CYS A 36 2.53 2.04 -12.33
CA CYS A 36 2.15 1.02 -11.35
C CYS A 36 2.25 1.52 -9.90
N MET A 37 3.25 2.32 -9.55
CA MET A 37 3.37 2.94 -8.23
C MET A 37 2.19 3.90 -7.97
N ILE A 38 1.88 4.75 -8.95
CA ILE A 38 0.75 5.68 -8.87
C ILE A 38 -0.57 4.91 -8.78
N PHE A 39 -0.76 3.91 -9.64
CA PHE A 39 -1.96 3.08 -9.67
C PHE A 39 -2.16 2.33 -8.36
N THR A 40 -1.10 1.73 -7.79
CA THR A 40 -1.16 1.03 -6.50
C THR A 40 -1.53 1.99 -5.38
N THR A 41 -0.87 3.16 -5.33
CA THR A 41 -1.18 4.20 -4.34
C THR A 41 -2.63 4.65 -4.48
N PHE A 42 -3.12 4.81 -5.70
CA PHE A 42 -4.51 5.16 -5.98
C PHE A 42 -5.49 4.07 -5.50
N CYS A 43 -5.22 2.79 -5.76
CA CYS A 43 -6.04 1.68 -5.29
C CYS A 43 -6.09 1.64 -3.74
N VAL A 44 -4.95 1.81 -3.09
CA VAL A 44 -4.83 1.83 -1.62
C VAL A 44 -5.55 3.06 -1.04
N TYR A 45 -5.41 4.22 -1.68
CA TYR A 45 -6.12 5.45 -1.31
C TYR A 45 -7.63 5.24 -1.39
N PHE A 46 -8.11 4.67 -2.50
CA PHE A 46 -9.51 4.40 -2.69
C PHE A 46 -10.05 3.42 -1.65
N LEU A 47 -9.38 2.28 -1.47
CA LEU A 47 -9.74 1.28 -0.45
C LEU A 47 -9.80 1.88 0.95
N GLY A 48 -8.78 2.64 1.35
CA GLY A 48 -8.70 3.26 2.67
C GLY A 48 -9.84 4.24 2.92
N ASN A 49 -10.18 5.09 1.94
CA ASN A 49 -11.31 6.02 2.07
C ASN A 49 -12.66 5.30 2.08
N SER A 50 -12.85 4.31 1.22
CA SER A 50 -14.10 3.54 1.17
C SER A 50 -14.35 2.76 2.46
N LEU A 51 -13.31 2.18 3.07
CA LEU A 51 -13.43 1.53 4.37
C LEU A 51 -13.66 2.55 5.49
N PHE A 52 -12.99 3.71 5.44
CA PHE A 52 -13.14 4.76 6.45
C PHE A 52 -14.58 5.28 6.53
N GLN A 53 -15.27 5.41 5.40
CA GLN A 53 -16.68 5.81 5.33
C GLN A 53 -17.64 4.79 5.98
N LYS A 54 -17.23 3.53 6.12
CA LYS A 54 -18.01 2.45 6.75
C LYS A 54 -17.71 2.25 8.23
N LEU A 55 -16.79 3.04 8.80
CA LEU A 55 -16.43 2.92 10.21
C LEU A 55 -17.61 3.35 11.12
N PRO A 56 -17.76 2.72 12.30
CA PRO A 56 -18.70 3.19 13.31
C PRO A 56 -18.31 4.59 13.80
N ALA A 57 -19.29 5.43 14.14
CA ALA A 57 -19.06 6.82 14.54
C ALA A 57 -18.05 6.98 15.71
N ALA A 58 -17.98 6.00 16.60
CA ALA A 58 -17.04 5.99 17.72
C ALA A 58 -15.70 5.33 17.32
N HIS A 59 -14.90 5.95 16.44
CA HIS A 59 -13.56 5.47 16.05
C HIS A 59 -12.44 6.48 16.36
N ASP A 60 -11.20 6.01 16.50
CA ASP A 60 -10.00 6.84 16.79
C ASP A 60 -9.12 7.14 15.56
N LEU A 61 -9.48 6.59 14.39
CA LEU A 61 -8.72 6.69 13.16
C LEU A 61 -8.76 8.09 12.54
N LYS A 62 -7.61 8.55 12.03
CA LYS A 62 -7.46 9.88 11.39
C LYS A 62 -7.12 9.74 9.92
N ILE A 63 -8.07 10.09 9.04
CA ILE A 63 -7.91 9.93 7.59
C ILE A 63 -6.78 10.80 7.01
N ASN A 64 -6.59 12.03 7.51
CA ASN A 64 -5.52 12.91 7.04
C ASN A 64 -4.13 12.34 7.32
N ARG A 65 -3.96 11.64 8.46
CA ARG A 65 -2.71 10.95 8.78
C ARG A 65 -2.47 9.78 7.83
N PHE A 66 -3.52 9.06 7.45
CA PHE A 66 -3.45 8.02 6.41
C PHE A 66 -3.03 8.60 5.05
N HIS A 67 -3.65 9.68 4.57
CA HIS A 67 -3.29 10.28 3.28
C HIS A 67 -1.82 10.72 3.23
N PHE A 68 -1.31 11.36 4.30
CA PHE A 68 0.09 11.73 4.38
C PHE A 68 1.03 10.52 4.33
N ASN A 69 0.77 9.50 5.14
CA ASN A 69 1.59 8.29 5.18
C ASN A 69 1.47 7.44 3.90
N LEU A 70 0.39 7.59 3.13
CA LEU A 70 0.24 6.92 1.84
C LEU A 70 1.02 7.65 0.74
N LEU A 71 0.97 8.98 0.72
CA LEU A 71 1.60 9.79 -0.33
C LEU A 71 3.11 9.95 -0.14
N PHE A 72 3.59 9.97 1.11
CA PHE A 72 5.02 10.17 1.38
C PHE A 72 5.91 9.10 0.70
N PRO A 73 5.66 7.78 0.83
CA PRO A 73 6.43 6.76 0.12
C PRO A 73 6.37 6.90 -1.40
N LEU A 74 5.23 7.27 -1.96
CA LEU A 74 5.10 7.50 -3.42
C LEU A 74 6.07 8.60 -3.87
N PHE A 75 6.02 9.78 -3.24
CA PHE A 75 6.90 10.89 -3.60
C PHE A 75 8.37 10.53 -3.38
N TYR A 76 8.70 9.91 -2.24
CA TYR A 76 10.06 9.46 -1.95
C TYR A 76 10.59 8.51 -3.02
N LEU A 77 9.84 7.45 -3.36
CA LEU A 77 10.26 6.46 -4.34
C LEU A 77 10.37 7.08 -5.74
N VAL A 78 9.44 7.94 -6.16
CA VAL A 78 9.51 8.63 -7.45
C VAL A 78 10.76 9.52 -7.54
N ILE A 79 11.05 10.31 -6.51
CA ILE A 79 12.25 11.17 -6.47
C ILE A 79 13.51 10.32 -6.55
N VAL A 80 13.62 9.26 -5.75
CA VAL A 80 14.75 8.34 -5.76
C VAL A 80 14.91 7.69 -7.14
N TYR A 81 13.82 7.22 -7.73
CA TYR A 81 13.86 6.53 -9.01
C TYR A 81 14.32 7.43 -10.16
N ILE A 82 13.97 8.72 -10.11
CA ILE A 82 14.42 9.73 -11.08
C ILE A 82 15.89 10.10 -10.86
N ILE A 83 16.29 10.38 -9.62
CA ILE A 83 17.66 10.85 -9.30
C ILE A 83 18.70 9.75 -9.57
N PHE A 84 18.37 8.50 -9.27
CA PHE A 84 19.28 7.36 -9.40
C PHE A 84 18.99 6.49 -10.64
N GLU A 85 18.32 7.04 -11.65
CA GLU A 85 18.08 6.39 -12.95
C GLU A 85 17.58 4.93 -12.87
N GLY A 86 16.64 4.65 -11.95
CA GLY A 86 16.13 3.29 -11.71
C GLY A 86 16.30 2.78 -10.27
N GLY A 87 16.87 3.60 -9.38
CA GLY A 87 16.98 3.32 -7.94
C GLY A 87 18.42 3.20 -7.49
N TYR A 88 18.62 2.94 -6.19
CA TYR A 88 19.96 2.77 -5.62
C TYR A 88 20.10 1.39 -4.99
N GLU A 89 21.33 0.89 -5.00
CA GLU A 89 21.75 -0.26 -4.20
C GLU A 89 22.91 0.21 -3.35
N ILE A 90 22.77 0.19 -2.02
CA ILE A 90 23.84 0.56 -1.09
C ILE A 90 24.35 -0.74 -0.45
N ASN A 91 25.61 -1.08 -0.71
CA ASN A 91 26.29 -2.26 -0.19
C ASN A 91 27.68 -1.87 0.36
N GLN A 92 28.44 -2.85 0.87
CA GLN A 92 29.73 -2.59 1.50
C GLN A 92 30.77 -2.02 0.52
N ASP A 93 30.65 -2.33 -0.77
CA ASP A 93 31.62 -1.96 -1.79
C ASP A 93 31.39 -0.53 -2.31
N ASN A 94 30.13 -0.10 -2.39
CA ASN A 94 29.74 1.19 -2.98
C ASN A 94 29.27 2.25 -1.97
N PHE A 95 29.19 1.95 -0.66
CA PHE A 95 28.73 2.91 0.36
C PHE A 95 29.53 4.23 0.34
N LYS A 96 30.83 4.15 0.04
CA LYS A 96 31.71 5.33 -0.05
C LYS A 96 31.34 6.25 -1.22
N ASP A 97 30.75 5.72 -2.28
CA ASP A 97 30.39 6.47 -3.48
C ASP A 97 29.20 7.40 -3.23
N PHE A 98 28.32 7.04 -2.30
CA PHE A 98 27.18 7.87 -1.90
C PHE A 98 27.56 9.00 -0.92
N GLY A 99 28.70 8.89 -0.24
CA GLY A 99 29.24 9.91 0.65
C GLY A 99 28.22 10.47 1.66
N TRP A 100 27.99 11.78 1.62
CA TRP A 100 27.06 12.46 2.54
C TRP A 100 25.58 12.19 2.20
N MET A 101 25.25 11.82 0.97
CA MET A 101 23.86 11.58 0.55
C MET A 101 23.26 10.37 1.26
N ALA A 102 24.08 9.35 1.55
CA ALA A 102 23.66 8.16 2.31
C ALA A 102 23.06 8.52 3.68
N TRP A 103 23.61 9.53 4.36
CA TRP A 103 23.11 10.01 5.66
C TRP A 103 21.73 10.67 5.60
N VAL A 104 21.29 11.09 4.41
CA VAL A 104 19.94 11.64 4.19
C VAL A 104 19.00 10.55 3.69
N ILE A 105 19.46 9.74 2.74
CA ILE A 105 18.67 8.69 2.09
C ILE A 105 18.25 7.62 3.10
N ILE A 106 19.16 7.16 3.96
CA ILE A 106 18.87 6.07 4.90
C ILE A 106 17.74 6.45 5.88
N PRO A 107 17.79 7.58 6.61
CA PRO A 107 16.67 8.00 7.45
C PRO A 107 15.37 8.22 6.68
N LEU A 108 15.45 8.79 5.48
CA LEU A 108 14.27 9.05 4.65
C LEU A 108 13.61 7.75 4.18
N HIS A 109 14.42 6.74 3.83
CA HIS A 109 13.95 5.40 3.51
C HIS A 109 13.29 4.72 4.71
N LEU A 110 13.91 4.78 5.90
CA LEU A 110 13.31 4.22 7.11
C LEU A 110 11.99 4.89 7.46
N PHE A 111 11.87 6.20 7.25
CA PHE A 111 10.61 6.91 7.42
C PHE A 111 9.57 6.50 6.37
N ALA A 112 9.97 6.27 5.11
CA ALA A 112 9.08 5.71 4.10
C ALA A 112 8.58 4.30 4.50
N MET A 113 9.44 3.44 5.06
CA MET A 113 9.04 2.13 5.59
C MET A 113 8.02 2.27 6.72
N TYR A 114 8.25 3.19 7.66
CA TYR A 114 7.28 3.51 8.71
C TYR A 114 5.92 3.92 8.13
N CYS A 115 5.92 4.79 7.11
CA CYS A 115 4.70 5.24 6.44
C CYS A 115 3.94 4.09 5.75
N ILE A 116 4.67 3.15 5.12
CA ILE A 116 4.09 1.93 4.54
C ILE A 116 3.44 1.07 5.63
N PHE A 117 4.15 0.81 6.74
CA PHE A 117 3.59 0.05 7.86
C PHE A 117 2.37 0.72 8.49
N TYR A 118 2.39 2.05 8.63
CA TYR A 118 1.23 2.80 9.11
C TYR A 118 0.02 2.63 8.16
N THR A 119 0.25 2.66 6.85
CA THR A 119 -0.78 2.46 5.83
C THR A 119 -1.39 1.06 5.92
N ILE A 120 -0.55 0.03 6.05
CA ILE A 120 -1.00 -1.37 6.23
C ILE A 120 -1.80 -1.50 7.54
N TRP A 121 -1.30 -0.95 8.63
CA TRP A 121 -1.98 -0.90 9.93
C TRP A 121 -3.36 -0.24 9.85
N PHE A 122 -3.44 0.92 9.18
CA PHE A 122 -4.68 1.66 9.01
C PHE A 122 -5.73 0.82 8.28
N ILE A 123 -5.34 0.20 7.15
CA ILE A 123 -6.26 -0.63 6.37
C ILE A 123 -6.66 -1.89 7.13
N ALA A 124 -5.72 -2.58 7.77
CA ALA A 124 -6.00 -3.75 8.59
C ALA A 124 -7.01 -3.46 9.70
N LYS A 125 -6.79 -2.34 10.44
CA LYS A 125 -7.71 -1.91 11.50
C LYS A 125 -9.06 -1.50 10.94
N CYS A 126 -9.11 -0.82 9.80
CA CYS A 126 -10.35 -0.49 9.11
C CYS A 126 -11.17 -1.73 8.75
N ILE A 127 -10.56 -2.72 8.07
CA ILE A 127 -11.23 -3.97 7.69
C ILE A 127 -11.82 -4.65 8.92
N ALA A 128 -11.02 -4.88 9.96
CA ALA A 128 -11.47 -5.56 11.15
C ALA A 128 -12.57 -4.79 11.91
N THR A 129 -12.48 -3.45 11.95
CA THR A 129 -13.48 -2.61 12.62
C THR A 129 -14.81 -2.64 11.87
N VAL A 130 -14.78 -2.58 10.54
CA VAL A 130 -15.98 -2.66 9.69
C VAL A 130 -16.63 -4.04 9.81
N GLU A 131 -15.86 -5.13 9.75
CA GLU A 131 -16.39 -6.49 9.89
C GLU A 131 -17.03 -6.74 11.26
N ASN A 132 -16.41 -6.24 12.33
CA ASN A 132 -16.92 -6.44 13.70
C ASN A 132 -17.96 -5.40 14.13
N LYS A 133 -18.23 -4.38 13.29
CA LYS A 133 -19.13 -3.24 13.58
C LYS A 133 -18.81 -2.51 14.90
N LYS A 134 -17.57 -2.63 15.39
CA LYS A 134 -17.09 -2.02 16.64
C LYS A 134 -15.58 -1.82 16.56
N VAL A 135 -15.06 -0.85 17.31
CA VAL A 135 -13.61 -0.65 17.40
C VAL A 135 -12.94 -1.86 18.00
N VAL A 136 -11.92 -2.36 17.31
CA VAL A 136 -11.19 -3.56 17.69
C VAL A 136 -9.80 -3.26 18.25
N VAL A 137 -9.34 -4.12 19.16
CA VAL A 137 -7.96 -4.16 19.65
C VAL A 137 -7.02 -4.86 18.65
N PHE A 138 -5.70 -4.72 18.85
CA PHE A 138 -4.64 -5.22 17.95
C PHE A 138 -4.79 -6.69 17.57
N GLU A 139 -5.08 -7.56 18.53
CA GLU A 139 -5.21 -9.01 18.33
C GLU A 139 -6.22 -9.37 17.23
N ASN A 140 -7.29 -8.58 17.08
CA ASN A 140 -8.34 -8.83 16.09
C ASN A 140 -7.96 -8.42 14.66
N TYR A 141 -6.95 -7.54 14.48
CA TYR A 141 -6.50 -7.11 13.15
C TYR A 141 -5.05 -7.46 12.82
N ALA A 142 -4.31 -8.06 13.76
CA ALA A 142 -2.93 -8.51 13.54
C ALA A 142 -2.83 -9.44 12.34
N GLY A 143 -3.79 -10.37 12.17
CA GLY A 143 -3.85 -11.25 11.00
C GLY A 143 -3.93 -10.47 9.69
N TYR A 144 -4.79 -9.46 9.60
CA TYR A 144 -4.87 -8.60 8.41
C TYR A 144 -3.59 -7.82 8.16
N PHE A 145 -2.96 -7.32 9.22
CA PHE A 145 -1.70 -6.58 9.12
C PHE A 145 -0.61 -7.45 8.49
N PHE A 146 -0.38 -8.66 9.02
CA PHE A 146 0.65 -9.56 8.48
C PHE A 146 0.30 -10.05 7.08
N LEU A 147 -0.97 -10.35 6.78
CA LEU A 147 -1.38 -10.75 5.43
C LEU A 147 -1.13 -9.64 4.41
N LEU A 148 -1.51 -8.40 4.72
CA LEU A 148 -1.26 -7.25 3.85
C LEU A 148 0.24 -6.95 3.71
N TRP A 149 1.04 -7.21 4.74
CA TRP A 149 2.49 -7.04 4.68
C TRP A 149 3.18 -8.13 3.84
N PHE A 150 2.79 -9.40 3.99
CA PHE A 150 3.28 -10.53 3.18
C PHE A 150 2.54 -10.65 1.83
N PHE A 151 2.48 -9.52 1.11
CA PHE A 151 2.02 -9.50 -0.27
C PHE A 151 2.92 -10.39 -1.15
N PRO A 152 2.38 -11.21 -2.07
CA PRO A 152 0.98 -11.22 -2.55
C PRO A 152 0.06 -12.25 -1.89
N ILE A 153 0.58 -13.09 -0.99
CA ILE A 153 -0.17 -14.20 -0.38
C ILE A 153 -1.43 -13.67 0.32
N GLY A 154 -1.32 -12.53 1.00
CA GLY A 154 -2.45 -11.91 1.69
C GLY A 154 -3.64 -11.54 0.81
N ILE A 155 -3.46 -11.32 -0.49
CA ILE A 155 -4.58 -10.97 -1.40
C ILE A 155 -5.66 -12.05 -1.35
N TRP A 156 -5.27 -13.33 -1.35
CA TRP A 156 -6.22 -14.43 -1.40
C TRP A 156 -7.10 -14.55 -0.17
N ILE A 157 -6.66 -14.00 0.97
CA ILE A 157 -7.41 -14.05 2.24
C ILE A 157 -8.12 -12.72 2.51
N VAL A 158 -7.46 -11.59 2.27
CA VAL A 158 -7.98 -10.25 2.59
C VAL A 158 -8.96 -9.77 1.52
N HIS A 159 -8.68 -10.02 0.24
CA HIS A 159 -9.51 -9.51 -0.84
C HIS A 159 -10.95 -10.06 -0.86
N PRO A 160 -11.21 -11.38 -0.65
CA PRO A 160 -12.59 -11.89 -0.56
C PRO A 160 -13.42 -11.22 0.54
N LYS A 161 -12.77 -10.85 1.64
CA LYS A 161 -13.42 -10.18 2.78
C LYS A 161 -13.76 -8.72 2.47
N ILE A 162 -12.82 -8.00 1.85
CA ILE A 162 -13.08 -6.66 1.30
C ILE A 162 -14.26 -6.73 0.33
N ARG A 163 -14.25 -7.68 -0.61
CA ARG A 163 -15.34 -7.85 -1.58
C ARG A 163 -16.69 -8.06 -0.88
N LYS A 164 -16.75 -8.89 0.18
CA LYS A 164 -17.98 -9.09 0.97
C LYS A 164 -18.50 -7.78 1.57
N ILE A 165 -17.62 -6.98 2.17
CA ILE A 165 -17.98 -5.68 2.78
C ILE A 165 -18.63 -4.71 1.78
N PHE A 166 -18.26 -4.80 0.50
CA PHE A 166 -18.73 -3.88 -0.55
C PHE A 166 -19.75 -4.51 -1.51
N SER A 167 -19.91 -5.83 -1.54
CA SER A 167 -20.96 -6.50 -2.32
C SER A 167 -22.32 -6.34 -1.66
N ASP A 168 -22.35 -6.37 -0.33
CA ASP A 168 -23.58 -6.23 0.45
C ASP A 168 -24.25 -4.84 0.24
N ASP A 169 -23.50 -3.83 -0.20
CA ASP A 169 -24.03 -2.49 -0.54
C ASP A 169 -24.62 -2.39 -1.97
N ILE A 170 -24.37 -3.37 -2.84
CA ILE A 170 -24.82 -3.31 -4.25
C ILE A 170 -26.22 -3.93 -4.41
N GLU A 171 -26.66 -4.69 -3.41
CA GLU A 171 -27.99 -5.33 -3.37
C GLU A 171 -29.05 -4.50 -2.63
N ASP A 172 -28.67 -3.42 -1.94
CA ASP A 172 -29.55 -2.43 -1.30
C ASP A 172 -29.65 -1.13 -2.13
#